data_AF-A0A6A3GCK8-F1
#
_entry.id   AF-A0A6A3GCK8-F1
#
_cell.length_a   1.000
_cell.length_b   1.000
_cell.length_c   1.000
_cell.angle_alpha   90.00
_cell.angle_beta   90.00
_cell.angle_gamma   90.00
#
_symmetry.space_group_name_H-M   'P 1'
#
loop_
_entity.id
_entity.type
_entity.pdbx_description
1 polymer ?
#
loop_
_entity_poly.entity_id
_entity_poly.type
_entity_poly.pdbx_seq_one_letter_code
_entity_poly.pdbx_strand_id
1 'polypeptide(L)'
;MRAVTTGLTSTGGVVSFVIADNGVTIGGVRSQQGTKESAVCSNRGYCNYQQGTCTCSFGYGSSDGRGNHGNRDDCGYILPKVKFVAQE
;
A
#
# COMPACT_ATOMS: atom_id res chain seq x y z
N MET A 1 0.13 4.13 3.36
CA MET A 1 -0.66 3.19 4.18
C MET A 1 0.20 1.96 4.42
N ARG A 2 0.57 1.67 5.68
CA ARG A 2 1.21 0.41 6.05
C ARG A 2 0.08 -0.48 6.58
N ALA A 3 -0.35 -1.45 5.79
CA ALA A 3 -1.36 -2.40 6.23
C ALA A 3 -0.69 -3.43 7.14
N VAL A 4 -1.29 -3.69 8.29
CA VAL A 4 -0.98 -4.87 9.09
C VAL A 4 -2.18 -5.79 8.93
N THR A 5 -1.98 -6.93 8.28
CA THR A 5 -3.07 -7.87 8.02
C THR A 5 -3.44 -8.58 9.30
N THR A 6 -4.57 -8.22 9.88
CA THR A 6 -5.24 -9.00 10.92
C THR A 6 -6.45 -9.67 10.30
N GLY A 7 -6.54 -11.00 10.43
CA GLY A 7 -7.68 -11.75 9.92
C GLY A 7 -8.94 -11.46 10.74
N LEU A 8 -10.07 -11.28 10.06
CA LEU A 8 -11.38 -11.18 10.69
C LEU A 8 -12.25 -12.34 10.21
N THR A 9 -12.68 -13.22 11.12
CA THR A 9 -13.57 -14.34 10.80
C THR A 9 -14.99 -13.99 11.25
N SER A 10 -15.95 -13.85 10.33
CA SER A 10 -17.36 -13.67 10.70
C SER A 10 -18.03 -15.02 10.93
N THR A 11 -18.57 -15.26 12.12
CA THR A 11 -19.25 -16.52 12.48
C THR A 11 -20.75 -16.53 12.09
N GLY A 12 -21.25 -15.44 11.49
CA GLY A 12 -22.64 -15.30 11.01
C GLY A 12 -23.21 -13.89 11.25
N GLY A 13 -24.21 -13.51 10.46
CA GLY A 13 -24.85 -12.19 10.53
C GLY A 13 -24.15 -11.11 9.67
N VAL A 14 -24.77 -9.92 9.61
CA VAL A 14 -24.23 -8.77 8.86
C VAL A 14 -23.24 -8.03 9.76
N VAL A 15 -21.97 -7.95 9.33
CA VAL A 15 -20.93 -7.20 10.04
C VAL A 15 -20.67 -5.90 9.28
N SER A 16 -20.77 -4.75 9.98
CA SER A 16 -20.36 -3.45 9.43
C SER A 16 -18.91 -3.18 9.80
N PHE A 17 -18.04 -3.07 8.80
CA PHE A 17 -16.65 -2.62 8.99
C PHE A 17 -16.53 -1.16 8.56
N VAL A 18 -15.93 -0.34 9.43
CA VAL A 18 -15.66 1.08 9.14
C VAL A 18 -14.16 1.31 9.26
N ILE A 19 -13.59 1.95 8.25
CA ILE A 19 -12.16 2.28 8.20
C ILE A 19 -11.99 3.74 8.55
N ALA A 20 -11.08 4.04 9.48
CA ALA A 20 -10.61 5.40 9.72
C ALA A 20 -9.42 5.70 8.78
N ASP A 21 -9.60 6.59 7.81
CA ASP A 21 -8.53 7.06 6.93
C ASP A 21 -8.22 8.55 7.16
N ASN A 22 -7.10 9.02 6.60
CA ASN A 22 -6.71 10.43 6.55
C ASN A 22 -6.85 11.25 7.86
N GLY A 23 -6.56 10.65 9.02
CA GLY A 23 -6.66 11.35 10.30
C GLY A 23 -8.04 11.35 10.96
N VAL A 24 -9.02 10.60 10.42
CA VAL A 24 -10.35 10.39 11.00
C VAL A 24 -10.23 9.64 12.33
N THR A 25 -11.13 9.96 13.26
CA THR A 25 -11.26 9.32 14.59
C THR A 25 -12.53 8.48 14.65
N ILE A 26 -12.42 7.22 15.08
CA ILE A 26 -13.55 6.31 15.35
C ILE A 26 -13.36 5.72 16.76
N GLY A 27 -14.36 5.88 17.63
CA GLY A 27 -14.32 5.28 18.97
C GLY A 27 -13.14 5.72 19.84
N GLY A 28 -12.63 6.95 19.63
CA GLY A 28 -11.46 7.48 20.36
C GLY A 28 -10.10 7.08 19.77
N VAL A 29 -10.05 6.24 18.74
CA VAL A 29 -8.82 5.89 18.00
C VAL A 29 -8.72 6.73 16.74
N ARG A 30 -7.56 7.35 16.51
CA ARG A 30 -7.31 8.22 15.34
C ARG A 30 -6.39 7.54 14.34
N SER A 31 -6.76 7.59 13.06
CA SER A 31 -5.90 7.16 11.95
C SER A 31 -4.68 8.07 11.81
N GLN A 32 -3.55 7.52 11.38
CA GLN A 32 -2.37 8.34 11.11
C GLN A 32 -2.55 9.07 9.78
N GLN A 33 -2.63 10.40 9.84
CA GLN A 33 -2.75 11.24 8.64
C GLN A 33 -1.49 11.13 7.78
N GLY A 34 -1.68 10.91 6.48
CA GLY A 34 -0.58 10.91 5.52
C GLY A 34 -0.05 12.32 5.29
N THR A 35 1.26 12.45 5.05
CA THR A 35 1.92 13.73 4.72
C THR A 35 2.38 13.81 3.27
N LYS A 36 2.08 12.79 2.46
CA LYS A 36 2.49 12.65 1.06
C LYS A 36 1.26 12.49 0.17
N GLU A 37 1.43 12.66 -1.14
CA GLU A 37 0.36 12.42 -2.09
C GLU A 37 -0.24 11.02 -1.97
N SER A 38 -1.57 10.94 -2.12
CA SER A 38 -2.30 9.68 -2.21
C SER A 38 -2.52 9.37 -3.70
N ALA A 39 -1.62 8.56 -4.26
CA ALA A 39 -1.71 8.10 -5.64
C ALA A 39 -1.64 6.56 -5.69
N VAL A 40 -2.53 5.95 -6.49
CA VAL A 40 -2.56 4.49 -6.70
C VAL A 40 -1.22 4.05 -7.28
N CYS A 41 -0.59 3.06 -6.65
CA CYS A 41 0.75 2.57 -6.99
C CYS A 41 1.78 3.71 -7.19
N SER A 42 1.65 4.80 -6.44
CA SER A 42 2.48 6.01 -6.57
C SER A 42 2.58 6.55 -8.01
N ASN A 43 1.55 6.35 -8.84
CA ASN A 43 1.52 6.64 -10.29
C ASN A 43 2.67 6.01 -11.08
N ARG A 44 3.21 4.89 -10.59
CA ARG A 44 4.42 4.23 -11.10
C ARG A 44 4.24 2.73 -11.30
N GLY A 45 3.00 2.32 -11.53
CA GLY A 45 2.63 0.93 -11.75
C GLY A 45 1.17 0.76 -12.10
N TYR A 46 0.79 -0.48 -12.38
CA TYR A 46 -0.59 -0.89 -12.61
C TYR A 46 -1.15 -1.56 -11.35
N CYS A 47 -2.37 -1.18 -10.95
CA CYS A 47 -3.02 -1.77 -9.78
C CYS A 47 -3.93 -2.92 -10.20
N ASN A 48 -3.70 -4.11 -9.64
CA ASN A 48 -4.68 -5.19 -9.65
C ASN A 48 -5.67 -4.97 -8.50
N TYR A 49 -6.82 -4.36 -8.80
CA TYR A 49 -7.85 -4.09 -7.79
C TYR A 49 -8.47 -5.35 -7.17
N GLN A 50 -8.42 -6.50 -7.84
CA GLN A 50 -8.95 -7.75 -7.30
C GLN A 50 -8.04 -8.32 -6.20
N GLN A 51 -6.72 -8.15 -6.35
CA GLN A 51 -5.74 -8.63 -5.38
C GLN A 51 -5.27 -7.53 -4.41
N GLY A 52 -5.50 -6.26 -4.74
CA GLY A 52 -4.97 -5.12 -3.99
C GLY A 52 -3.46 -4.94 -4.14
N THR A 53 -2.86 -5.45 -5.22
CA THR A 53 -1.41 -5.45 -5.46
C THR A 53 -1.01 -4.51 -6.60
N CYS A 54 0.20 -3.97 -6.53
CA CYS A 54 0.76 -3.11 -7.59
C CYS A 54 1.86 -3.82 -8.37
N THR A 55 1.72 -3.84 -9.70
CA THR A 55 2.80 -4.23 -10.62
C THR A 55 3.57 -2.98 -11.02
N CYS A 56 4.84 -2.89 -10.58
CA CYS A 56 5.64 -1.68 -10.77
C CYS A 56 6.18 -1.55 -12.19
N SER A 57 6.15 -0.32 -12.70
CA SER A 57 6.82 0.03 -13.94
C SER A 57 8.34 -0.07 -13.78
N PHE A 58 9.02 -0.17 -14.92
CA PHE A 58 10.47 -0.28 -14.95
C PHE A 58 11.17 0.83 -14.15
N GLY A 59 12.17 0.43 -13.34
CA GLY A 59 12.91 1.35 -12.48
C GLY A 59 12.25 1.64 -11.13
N TYR A 60 11.09 1.04 -10.83
CA TYR A 60 10.39 1.21 -9.56
C TYR A 60 10.14 -0.12 -8.85
N GLY A 61 10.14 -0.07 -7.52
CA GLY A 61 9.87 -1.21 -6.65
C GLY A 61 9.08 -0.82 -5.43
N SER A 62 8.72 -1.81 -4.63
CA SER A 62 8.01 -1.61 -3.37
C SER A 62 8.86 -0.80 -2.37
N SER A 63 8.23 0.12 -1.64
CA SER A 63 8.90 1.03 -0.71
C SER A 63 8.52 0.83 0.75
N ASP A 64 9.27 1.48 1.64
CA ASP A 64 8.95 1.66 3.05
C ASP A 64 8.03 2.88 3.30
N GLY A 65 7.61 3.58 2.24
CA GLY A 65 6.87 4.84 2.32
C GLY A 65 7.72 6.07 2.69
N ARG A 66 9.04 5.92 2.82
CA ARG A 66 10.02 7.00 3.06
C ARG A 66 11.04 7.14 1.92
N GLY A 67 10.85 6.39 0.84
CA GLY A 67 11.71 6.43 -0.35
C GLY A 67 12.79 5.37 -0.35
N ASN A 68 12.83 4.48 0.65
CA ASN A 68 13.72 3.31 0.64
C ASN A 68 12.96 2.07 0.17
N HIS A 69 13.70 1.00 -0.13
CA HIS A 69 13.11 -0.30 -0.42
C HIS A 69 12.29 -0.81 0.78
N GLY A 70 11.14 -1.41 0.52
CA GLY A 70 10.28 -1.98 1.56
C GLY A 70 9.18 -2.88 1.00
N ASN A 71 8.18 -3.20 1.81
CA ASN A 71 7.13 -4.19 1.50
C ASN A 71 5.72 -3.59 1.46
N ARG A 72 5.59 -2.31 1.06
CA ARG A 72 4.28 -1.65 0.95
C ARG A 72 3.55 -2.00 -0.35
N ASP A 73 4.23 -2.61 -1.33
CA ASP A 73 3.71 -2.90 -2.67
C ASP A 73 3.09 -1.65 -3.33
N ASP A 74 3.80 -0.53 -3.25
CA ASP A 74 3.31 0.77 -3.68
C ASP A 74 4.07 1.37 -4.87
N CYS A 75 5.09 0.69 -5.39
CA CYS A 75 6.00 1.21 -6.42
C CYS A 75 6.68 2.53 -6.01
N GLY A 76 6.83 2.74 -4.71
CA GLY A 76 7.34 3.97 -4.12
C GLY A 76 8.85 4.14 -4.25
N TYR A 77 9.59 3.04 -4.41
CA TYR A 77 11.05 2.98 -4.34
C TYR A 77 11.66 3.11 -5.74
N ILE A 78 12.68 3.94 -5.89
CA ILE A 78 13.43 4.08 -7.15
C ILE A 78 14.56 3.06 -7.12
N LEU A 79 14.53 2.09 -8.05
CA LEU A 79 15.54 1.06 -8.13
C LEU A 79 16.88 1.67 -8.58
N PRO A 80 18.01 1.30 -7.94
CA PRO A 80 19.32 1.72 -8.41
C PRO A 80 19.62 1.07 -9.77
N LYS A 81 20.28 1.82 -10.67
CA LYS A 81 20.54 1.45 -12.08
C LYS A 81 21.41 0.19 -12.29
N VAL A 82 21.73 -0.56 -11.24
CA VAL A 82 22.76 -1.62 -11.25
C VAL A 82 22.24 -3.03 -11.49
N LYS A 83 20.92 -3.28 -11.57
CA LYS A 83 20.40 -4.59 -11.96
C LYS A 83 19.18 -4.48 -12.89
N PHE A 84 19.46 -4.20 -14.15
CA PHE A 84 18.59 -4.61 -15.25
C PHE A 84 18.97 -6.03 -15.63
N VAL A 85 18.57 -7.00 -14.82
CA VAL A 85 18.38 -8.35 -15.34
C VAL A 85 16.89 -8.42 -15.64
N ALA A 86 16.57 -8.43 -16.93
CA ALA A 86 15.26 -8.87 -17.38
C ALA A 86 15.09 -10.28 -16.81
N GLN A 87 14.15 -10.44 -15.88
CA GLN A 87 13.77 -11.76 -15.40
C GLN A 87 13.02 -12.42 -16.55
N GLU A 88 13.71 -13.33 -17.24
CA GLU A 88 13.15 -14.31 -18.16
C GLU A 88 12.18 -15.26 -17.45
#